data_AF-A0A2E2VYK0-F1
#
_entry.id   AF-A0A2E2VYK0-F1
#
_cell.length_a   1.000
_cell.length_b   1.000
_cell.length_c   1.000
_cell.angle_alpha   90.00
_cell.angle_beta   90.00
_cell.angle_gamma   90.00
#
_symmetry.space_group_name_H-M   'P 1'
#
loop_
_entity.id
_entity.type
_entity.pdbx_description
1 polymer ?
#
loop_
_entity_poly.entity_id
_entity_poly.type
_entity_poly.pdbx_seq_one_letter_code
_entity_poly.pdbx_strand_id
1 'polypeptide(L)'
;MSLIGLQTYIFLKLNFFFNKKKFFLSAIILGLHLPEIDSIFLSIYYFITGSKIDTSIFDKNFTHSFITLSIIYLMFLIFYEIKKEARIVNFARSVMIGMTSNIILDTILRIGNMNIFWPLPIAIINKVNYSILFIHHIFILEFLFIRLASYELINKNLNNPIDSSPECVKHYSILMKIQFIFIILFSILVVFMEFIVLETIIGLYALSLVYFIWILFKNRKIF
;
A
#
# COMPACT_ATOMS: atom_id res chain seq x y z
N MET A 1 -2.81 -5.95 -5.55
CA MET A 1 -1.42 -6.11 -5.12
C MET A 1 -0.41 -5.58 -6.12
N SER A 2 -0.12 -4.29 -5.99
CA SER A 2 1.18 -3.71 -6.30
C SER A 2 2.21 -4.15 -5.25
N LEU A 3 3.49 -4.05 -5.60
CA LEU A 3 4.60 -4.15 -4.65
C LEU A 3 4.67 -2.88 -3.76
N ILE A 4 3.67 -2.64 -2.90
CA ILE A 4 3.56 -1.41 -2.09
C ILE A 4 4.74 -1.27 -1.12
N GLY A 5 5.18 -2.38 -0.54
CA GLY A 5 6.36 -2.42 0.32
C GLY A 5 7.57 -1.88 -0.42
N LEU A 6 7.78 -2.33 -1.66
CA LEU A 6 8.88 -1.87 -2.51
C LEU A 6 8.75 -0.38 -2.81
N GLN A 7 7.58 0.07 -3.27
CA GLN A 7 7.35 1.48 -3.59
C GLN A 7 7.60 2.36 -2.36
N THR A 8 7.05 1.96 -1.20
CA THR A 8 7.25 2.68 0.06
C THR A 8 8.73 2.76 0.42
N TYR A 9 9.46 1.66 0.32
CA TYR A 9 10.90 1.63 0.56
C TYR A 9 11.67 2.58 -0.39
N ILE A 10 11.33 2.56 -1.68
CA ILE A 10 11.92 3.45 -2.69
C ILE A 10 11.65 4.92 -2.33
N PHE A 11 10.41 5.30 -2.04
CA PHE A 11 10.08 6.67 -1.66
C PHE A 11 10.76 7.09 -0.35
N LEU A 12 10.90 6.18 0.62
CA LEU A 12 11.65 6.46 1.85
C LEU A 12 13.13 6.74 1.60
N LYS A 13 13.76 6.03 0.64
CA LYS A 13 15.15 6.25 0.22
C LYS A 13 15.32 7.51 -0.63
N LEU A 14 14.38 7.78 -1.52
CA LEU A 14 14.37 8.98 -2.36
C LEU A 14 13.91 10.23 -1.60
N ASN A 15 13.71 10.16 -0.28
CA ASN A 15 13.28 11.28 0.55
C ASN A 15 14.14 12.55 0.37
N PHE A 16 15.41 12.43 -0.02
CA PHE A 16 16.26 13.59 -0.25
C PHE A 16 15.86 14.42 -1.48
N PHE A 17 15.22 13.80 -2.49
CA PHE A 17 14.73 14.49 -3.69
C PHE A 17 13.42 15.23 -3.45
N PHE A 18 12.63 14.76 -2.48
CA PHE A 18 11.32 15.31 -2.21
C PHE A 18 11.41 16.52 -1.26
N ASN A 19 10.65 17.56 -1.60
CA ASN A 19 10.73 18.88 -1.00
C ASN A 19 10.59 18.83 0.55
N LYS A 20 11.35 19.63 1.31
CA LYS A 20 11.39 19.67 2.80
C LYS A 20 10.07 20.11 3.47
N LYS A 21 8.95 20.07 2.76
CA LYS A 21 7.64 20.48 3.27
C LYS A 21 7.12 19.38 4.21
N LYS A 22 6.79 19.77 5.44
CA LYS A 22 6.20 18.89 6.44
C LYS A 22 5.03 18.10 5.84
N PHE A 23 4.97 16.80 6.17
CA PHE A 23 3.96 15.83 5.76
C PHE A 23 4.01 15.35 4.30
N PHE A 24 4.93 15.85 3.47
CA PHE A 24 4.97 15.51 2.04
C PHE A 24 5.22 14.02 1.83
N LEU A 25 6.24 13.45 2.45
CA LEU A 25 6.56 12.04 2.30
C LEU A 25 5.47 11.14 2.90
N SER A 26 4.93 11.49 4.08
CA SER A 26 3.83 10.72 4.68
C SER A 26 2.58 10.70 3.78
N ALA A 27 2.29 11.81 3.11
CA ALA A 27 1.14 11.93 2.22
C ALA A 27 1.34 11.14 0.92
N ILE A 28 2.56 11.10 0.38
CA ILE A 28 2.90 10.20 -0.74
C ILE A 28 2.67 8.74 -0.32
N ILE A 29 3.24 8.32 0.82
CA ILE A 29 3.12 6.92 1.25
C ILE A 29 1.65 6.56 1.49
N LEU A 30 0.87 7.43 2.13
CA LEU A 30 -0.59 7.25 2.23
C LEU A 30 -1.25 7.09 0.86
N GLY A 31 -0.87 7.92 -0.11
CA GLY A 31 -1.33 7.82 -1.49
C GLY A 31 -0.98 6.50 -2.18
N LEU A 32 0.18 5.90 -1.89
CA LEU A 32 0.55 4.57 -2.42
C LEU A 32 -0.41 3.47 -1.95
N HIS A 33 -0.87 3.57 -0.70
CA HIS A 33 -1.74 2.57 -0.10
C HIS A 33 -3.22 2.73 -0.46
N LEU A 34 -3.68 3.93 -0.84
CA LEU A 34 -5.10 4.19 -1.15
C LEU A 34 -5.67 3.28 -2.25
N PRO A 35 -4.97 3.04 -3.38
CA PRO A 35 -5.48 2.15 -4.41
C PRO A 35 -5.68 0.72 -3.91
N GLU A 36 -4.96 0.26 -2.90
CA GLU A 36 -5.02 -1.14 -2.46
C GLU A 36 -6.18 -1.40 -1.48
N ILE A 37 -6.94 -0.37 -1.12
CA ILE A 37 -8.12 -0.46 -0.25
C ILE A 37 -9.19 -1.40 -0.82
N ASP A 38 -9.38 -1.45 -2.14
CA ASP A 38 -10.32 -2.39 -2.79
C ASP A 38 -10.00 -3.84 -2.40
N SER A 39 -8.72 -4.22 -2.44
CA SER A 39 -8.28 -5.58 -2.08
C SER A 39 -8.48 -5.88 -0.59
N ILE A 40 -8.33 -4.87 0.28
CA ILE A 40 -8.58 -5.00 1.72
C ILE A 40 -10.06 -5.25 1.97
N PHE A 41 -10.97 -4.43 1.41
CA PHE A 41 -12.41 -4.63 1.59
C PHE A 41 -12.88 -5.98 1.07
N LEU A 42 -12.38 -6.38 -0.10
CA LEU A 42 -12.75 -7.64 -0.69
C LEU A 42 -12.23 -8.83 0.13
N SER A 43 -11.00 -8.76 0.66
CA SER A 43 -10.47 -9.78 1.58
C SER A 43 -11.30 -9.92 2.86
N ILE A 44 -11.77 -8.80 3.42
CA ILE A 44 -12.66 -8.80 4.61
C ILE A 44 -14.02 -9.42 4.25
N TYR A 45 -14.58 -9.08 3.09
CA TYR A 45 -15.84 -9.64 2.61
C TYR A 45 -15.76 -11.16 2.46
N TYR A 46 -14.71 -11.69 1.82
CA TYR A 46 -14.50 -13.12 1.69
C TYR A 46 -14.35 -13.81 3.04
N PHE A 47 -13.59 -13.20 3.96
CA PHE A 47 -13.42 -13.72 5.31
C PHE A 47 -14.74 -13.81 6.09
N ILE A 48 -15.58 -12.77 6.04
CA ILE A 48 -16.87 -12.73 6.76
C ILE A 48 -17.88 -13.72 6.15
N THR A 49 -17.91 -13.82 4.82
CA THR A 49 -18.90 -14.67 4.12
C THR A 49 -18.49 -16.13 4.03
N GLY A 50 -17.23 -16.47 4.32
CA GLY A 50 -16.69 -17.82 4.15
C GLY A 50 -16.68 -18.28 2.69
N SER A 51 -16.84 -17.35 1.74
CA SER A 51 -16.81 -17.65 0.32
C SER A 51 -15.36 -17.87 -0.13
N LYS A 52 -15.17 -18.80 -1.08
CA LYS A 52 -13.85 -19.03 -1.67
C LYS A 52 -13.34 -17.76 -2.33
N ILE A 53 -12.09 -17.43 -2.08
CA ILE A 53 -11.43 -16.30 -2.69
C ILE A 53 -11.25 -16.63 -4.18
N ASP A 54 -11.82 -15.78 -5.02
CA ASP A 54 -11.59 -15.83 -6.46
C ASP A 54 -10.44 -14.89 -6.84
N THR A 55 -9.89 -15.09 -8.03
CA THR A 55 -8.89 -14.22 -8.66
C THR A 55 -9.35 -12.77 -8.81
N SER A 56 -10.65 -12.50 -8.62
CA SER A 56 -11.22 -11.16 -8.52
C SER A 56 -10.64 -10.31 -7.38
N ILE A 57 -10.02 -10.90 -6.35
CA ILE A 57 -9.27 -10.12 -5.33
C ILE A 57 -8.15 -9.27 -5.95
N PHE A 58 -7.59 -9.74 -7.05
CA PHE A 58 -6.55 -9.02 -7.77
C PHE A 58 -7.12 -8.01 -8.77
N ASP A 59 -8.43 -8.04 -9.03
CA ASP A 59 -9.05 -7.11 -9.96
C ASP A 59 -9.14 -5.71 -9.35
N LYS A 60 -8.77 -4.72 -10.16
CA LYS A 60 -8.50 -3.34 -9.77
C LYS A 60 -9.48 -2.42 -10.46
N ASN A 61 -10.49 -2.00 -9.71
CA ASN A 61 -11.62 -1.27 -10.26
C ASN A 61 -11.74 0.13 -9.66
N PHE A 62 -12.35 0.25 -8.48
CA PHE A 62 -12.77 1.55 -7.96
C PHE A 62 -11.57 2.42 -7.56
N THR A 63 -10.71 1.96 -6.66
CA THR A 63 -9.61 2.77 -6.10
C THR A 63 -8.40 2.88 -7.04
N HIS A 64 -8.38 2.12 -8.13
CA HIS A 64 -7.34 2.15 -9.17
C HIS A 64 -7.74 2.94 -10.42
N SER A 65 -8.77 3.79 -10.32
CA SER A 65 -9.26 4.60 -11.43
C SER A 65 -8.72 6.05 -11.40
N PHE A 66 -8.43 6.61 -12.57
CA PHE A 66 -8.11 8.04 -12.69
C PHE A 66 -9.32 8.94 -12.34
N ILE A 67 -10.54 8.41 -12.43
CA ILE A 67 -11.76 9.13 -12.05
C ILE A 67 -11.83 9.26 -10.53
N THR A 68 -11.63 8.18 -9.78
CA THR A 68 -11.62 8.23 -8.30
C THR A 68 -10.47 9.08 -7.78
N LEU A 69 -9.29 8.95 -8.39
CA LEU A 69 -8.15 9.81 -8.12
C LEU A 69 -8.49 11.31 -8.32
N SER A 70 -9.21 11.64 -9.40
CA SER A 70 -9.67 13.02 -9.66
C SER A 70 -10.71 13.49 -8.64
N ILE A 71 -11.64 12.62 -8.23
CA ILE A 71 -12.65 12.92 -7.18
C ILE A 71 -11.95 13.20 -5.84
N ILE A 72 -11.01 12.35 -5.43
CA ILE A 72 -10.25 12.53 -4.19
C ILE A 72 -9.49 13.86 -4.20
N TYR A 73 -8.83 14.19 -5.31
CA TYR A 73 -8.16 15.47 -5.46
C TYR A 73 -9.12 16.65 -5.34
N LEU A 74 -10.27 16.56 -6.01
CA LEU A 74 -11.31 17.59 -5.99
C LEU A 74 -11.87 17.78 -4.57
N MET A 75 -12.06 16.71 -3.79
CA MET A 75 -12.44 16.81 -2.38
C MET A 75 -11.41 17.63 -1.58
N PHE A 76 -10.11 17.39 -1.76
CA PHE A 76 -9.09 18.20 -1.11
C PHE A 76 -9.10 19.66 -1.57
N LEU A 77 -9.39 19.94 -2.84
CA LEU A 77 -9.53 21.31 -3.33
C LEU A 77 -10.73 22.03 -2.72
N ILE A 78 -11.86 21.34 -2.53
CA ILE A 78 -13.02 21.88 -1.80
C ILE A 78 -12.61 22.20 -0.35
N PHE A 79 -11.92 21.28 0.33
CA PHE A 79 -11.43 21.54 1.70
C PHE A 79 -10.44 22.70 1.76
N TYR A 80 -9.59 22.84 0.75
CA TYR A 80 -8.70 23.98 0.61
C TYR A 80 -9.49 25.29 0.45
N GLU A 81 -10.55 25.28 -0.36
CA GLU A 81 -11.37 26.48 -0.57
C GLU A 81 -12.05 26.93 0.73
N ILE A 82 -12.48 25.99 1.57
CA ILE A 82 -13.09 26.27 2.88
C ILE A 82 -12.06 26.78 3.91
N LYS A 83 -10.87 26.15 3.98
CA LYS A 83 -9.88 26.44 5.03
C LYS A 83 -8.81 27.45 4.63
N LYS A 84 -8.62 27.67 3.33
CA LYS A 84 -7.59 28.52 2.71
C LYS A 84 -6.15 28.20 3.14
N GLU A 85 -5.89 26.96 3.54
CA GLU A 85 -4.56 26.51 3.96
C GLU A 85 -3.77 25.84 2.84
N ALA A 86 -2.64 26.42 2.42
CA ALA A 86 -1.77 25.84 1.39
C ALA A 86 -1.26 24.43 1.72
N ARG A 87 -1.26 24.04 3.01
CA ARG A 87 -0.92 22.68 3.46
C ARG A 87 -1.84 21.62 2.86
N ILE A 88 -3.12 21.92 2.68
CA ILE A 88 -4.11 20.99 2.13
C ILE A 88 -3.80 20.68 0.67
N VAL A 89 -3.47 21.70 -0.14
CA VAL A 89 -3.10 21.50 -1.55
C VAL A 89 -1.79 20.72 -1.68
N ASN A 90 -0.79 21.01 -0.84
CA ASN A 90 0.46 20.25 -0.84
C ASN A 90 0.23 18.79 -0.46
N PHE A 91 -0.61 18.52 0.55
CA PHE A 91 -1.01 17.17 0.95
C PHE A 91 -1.72 16.44 -0.20
N ALA A 92 -2.70 17.10 -0.84
CA ALA A 92 -3.44 16.56 -1.97
C ALA A 92 -2.50 16.16 -3.11
N ARG A 93 -1.59 17.06 -3.53
CA ARG A 93 -0.59 16.76 -4.59
C ARG A 93 0.30 15.57 -4.22
N SER A 94 0.68 15.45 -2.95
CA SER A 94 1.50 14.34 -2.47
C SER A 94 0.76 13.01 -2.55
N VAL A 95 -0.50 12.98 -2.08
CA VAL A 95 -1.38 11.81 -2.21
C VAL A 95 -1.54 11.40 -3.67
N MET A 96 -1.72 12.37 -4.56
CA MET A 96 -1.85 12.12 -6.00
C MET A 96 -0.60 11.50 -6.61
N ILE A 97 0.59 11.96 -6.23
CA ILE A 97 1.85 11.35 -6.66
C ILE A 97 1.92 9.89 -6.19
N GLY A 98 1.55 9.62 -4.93
CA GLY A 98 1.47 8.25 -4.41
C GLY A 98 0.51 7.39 -5.23
N MET A 99 -0.76 7.80 -5.34
CA MET A 99 -1.78 7.01 -6.04
C MET A 99 -1.42 6.78 -7.51
N THR A 100 -0.96 7.82 -8.23
CA THR A 100 -0.55 7.68 -9.64
C THR A 100 0.63 6.73 -9.79
N SER A 101 1.66 6.85 -8.95
CA SER A 101 2.81 5.94 -9.02
C SER A 101 2.42 4.49 -8.78
N ASN A 102 1.45 4.25 -7.88
CA ASN A 102 0.95 2.92 -7.64
C ASN A 102 0.17 2.37 -8.85
N ILE A 103 -0.79 3.15 -9.37
CA ILE A 103 -1.57 2.83 -10.58
C ILE A 103 -0.66 2.52 -11.77
N ILE A 104 0.42 3.30 -11.96
CA ILE A 104 1.39 3.08 -13.05
C ILE A 104 2.10 1.74 -12.88
N LEU A 105 2.60 1.44 -11.68
CA LEU A 105 3.31 0.18 -11.42
C LEU A 105 2.39 -1.03 -11.61
N ASP A 106 1.13 -0.90 -11.19
CA ASP A 106 0.12 -1.94 -11.40
C ASP A 106 -0.24 -2.16 -12.86
N THR A 107 -0.33 -1.07 -13.61
CA THR A 107 -0.56 -1.12 -15.06
C THR A 107 0.59 -1.84 -15.76
N ILE A 108 1.83 -1.73 -15.25
CA ILE A 108 2.99 -2.45 -15.77
C ILE A 108 2.97 -3.92 -15.36
N LEU A 109 2.66 -4.23 -14.08
CA LEU A 109 2.69 -5.59 -13.55
C LEU A 109 1.50 -6.45 -13.99
N ARG A 110 0.31 -5.88 -14.24
CA ARG A 110 -0.88 -6.58 -14.77
C ARG A 110 -1.24 -7.89 -14.07
N ILE A 111 -1.10 -7.96 -12.75
CA ILE A 111 -1.35 -9.17 -11.95
C ILE A 111 -2.85 -9.53 -11.92
N GLY A 112 -3.74 -8.55 -12.02
CA GLY A 112 -5.19 -8.74 -12.14
C GLY A 112 -5.78 -7.87 -13.24
N ASN A 113 -7.08 -8.03 -13.52
CA ASN A 113 -7.75 -7.17 -14.49
C ASN A 113 -7.88 -5.77 -13.90
N MET A 114 -7.71 -4.75 -14.72
CA MET A 114 -7.75 -3.38 -14.25
C MET A 114 -8.60 -2.52 -15.16
N ASN A 115 -9.52 -1.75 -14.58
CA ASN A 115 -10.26 -0.72 -15.30
C ASN A 115 -9.80 0.67 -14.85
N ILE A 116 -8.93 1.28 -15.66
CA ILE A 116 -8.30 2.58 -15.34
C ILE A 116 -9.32 3.74 -15.31
N PHE A 117 -10.45 3.60 -16.02
CA PHE A 117 -11.49 4.63 -16.06
C PHE A 117 -12.79 4.17 -15.40
N TRP A 118 -12.73 3.21 -14.48
CA TRP A 118 -13.92 2.80 -13.72
C TRP A 118 -14.61 4.04 -13.10
N PRO A 119 -15.95 4.16 -13.18
CA PRO A 119 -16.93 3.15 -13.60
C PRO A 119 -17.21 3.08 -15.10
N LEU A 120 -16.54 3.88 -15.93
CA LEU A 120 -16.72 3.80 -17.38
C LEU A 120 -16.14 2.47 -17.89
N PRO A 121 -16.84 1.74 -18.77
CA PRO A 121 -16.37 0.46 -19.32
C PRO A 121 -15.36 0.67 -20.46
N ILE A 122 -14.34 1.51 -20.23
CA ILE A 122 -13.36 1.94 -21.24
C ILE A 122 -11.96 1.72 -20.66
N ALA A 123 -10.98 1.36 -21.51
CA ALA A 123 -9.59 1.10 -21.12
C ALA A 123 -9.45 -0.01 -20.06
N ILE A 124 -10.12 -1.13 -20.31
CA ILE A 124 -9.93 -2.36 -19.54
C ILE A 124 -8.61 -3.00 -19.95
N ILE A 125 -7.72 -3.19 -18.98
CA ILE A 125 -6.46 -3.89 -19.14
C ILE A 125 -6.62 -5.29 -18.57
N ASN A 126 -6.46 -6.29 -19.44
CA ASN A 126 -6.56 -7.68 -19.03
C ASN A 126 -5.31 -8.12 -18.26
N LYS A 127 -5.50 -9.05 -17.32
CA LYS A 127 -4.41 -9.67 -16.56
C LYS A 127 -3.45 -10.44 -17.46
N VAL A 128 -2.20 -10.55 -17.01
CA VAL A 128 -1.22 -11.51 -17.54
C VAL A 128 -1.28 -12.78 -16.70
N ASN A 129 -1.30 -13.94 -17.34
CA ASN A 129 -1.28 -15.22 -16.64
C ASN A 129 0.12 -15.52 -16.12
N TYR A 130 0.39 -15.10 -14.88
CA TYR A 130 1.59 -15.49 -14.15
C TYR A 130 1.47 -16.88 -13.54
N SER A 131 2.60 -17.58 -13.41
CA SER A 131 2.62 -18.84 -12.68
C SER A 131 2.36 -18.60 -11.19
N ILE A 132 1.76 -19.59 -10.52
CA ILE A 132 1.56 -19.55 -9.06
C ILE A 132 2.87 -19.30 -8.30
N LEU A 133 3.96 -19.88 -8.81
CA LEU A 133 5.30 -19.70 -8.26
C LEU A 133 5.77 -18.25 -8.40
N PHE A 134 5.51 -17.58 -9.53
CA PHE A 134 5.86 -16.17 -9.70
C PHE A 134 5.10 -15.26 -8.74
N ILE A 135 3.78 -15.46 -8.62
CA ILE A 135 2.94 -14.72 -7.66
C ILE A 135 3.48 -14.93 -6.24
N HIS A 136 3.87 -16.16 -5.92
CA HIS A 136 4.43 -16.47 -4.63
C HIS A 136 5.71 -15.65 -4.32
N HIS A 137 6.65 -15.59 -5.26
CA HIS A 137 7.87 -14.81 -5.10
C HIS A 137 7.61 -13.32 -4.93
N ILE A 138 6.59 -12.78 -5.62
CA ILE A 138 6.15 -11.39 -5.44
C ILE A 138 5.73 -11.11 -4.00
N PHE A 139 4.97 -12.01 -3.37
CA PHE A 139 4.56 -11.85 -1.97
C PHE A 139 5.75 -11.92 -1.00
N ILE A 140 6.71 -12.83 -1.21
CA ILE A 140 7.93 -12.87 -0.39
C ILE A 140 8.67 -11.53 -0.48
N LEU A 141 8.85 -11.02 -1.71
CA LEU A 141 9.48 -9.72 -1.93
C LEU A 141 8.70 -8.60 -1.25
N GLU A 142 7.39 -8.62 -1.33
CA GLU A 142 6.53 -7.62 -0.71
C GLU A 142 6.70 -7.60 0.83
N PHE A 143 6.63 -8.75 1.49
CA PHE A 143 6.87 -8.85 2.94
C PHE A 143 8.27 -8.38 3.32
N LEU A 144 9.28 -8.73 2.51
CA LEU A 144 10.66 -8.28 2.68
C LEU A 144 10.77 -6.76 2.57
N PHE A 145 10.13 -6.14 1.60
CA PHE A 145 10.19 -4.69 1.44
C PHE A 145 9.39 -3.93 2.51
N ILE A 146 8.25 -4.46 3.00
CA ILE A 146 7.56 -3.87 4.16
C ILE A 146 8.47 -3.92 5.40
N ARG A 147 9.20 -5.02 5.59
CA ARG A 147 10.19 -5.13 6.68
C ARG A 147 11.32 -4.10 6.52
N LEU A 148 11.87 -3.94 5.32
CA LEU A 148 12.92 -2.95 5.04
C LEU A 148 12.40 -1.52 5.23
N ALA A 149 11.18 -1.22 4.75
CA ALA A 149 10.54 0.08 4.97
C ALA A 149 10.37 0.36 6.47
N SER A 150 9.91 -0.62 7.26
CA SER A 150 9.78 -0.50 8.71
C SER A 150 11.13 -0.21 9.40
N TYR A 151 12.21 -0.85 8.94
CA TYR A 151 13.56 -0.59 9.43
C TYR A 151 14.02 0.85 9.13
N GLU A 152 13.81 1.34 7.91
CA GLU A 152 14.15 2.73 7.56
C GLU A 152 13.37 3.75 8.40
N LEU A 153 12.11 3.45 8.72
CA LEU A 153 11.29 4.29 9.59
C LEU A 153 11.80 4.32 11.03
N ILE A 154 12.28 3.19 11.56
CA ILE A 154 12.95 3.13 12.86
C ILE A 154 14.20 4.01 12.84
N ASN A 155 15.07 3.87 11.84
CA ASN A 155 16.29 4.67 11.74
C ASN A 155 15.99 6.17 11.66
N LYS A 156 14.98 6.58 10.88
CA LYS A 156 14.54 7.98 10.82
C LYS A 156 14.03 8.49 12.17
N ASN A 157 13.30 7.67 12.92
CA ASN A 157 12.83 8.03 14.26
C ASN A 157 13.98 8.20 15.26
N LEU A 158 14.96 7.29 15.23
CA LEU A 158 16.12 7.35 16.13
C LEU A 158 17.01 8.57 15.85
N ASN A 159 17.15 8.95 14.57
CA ASN A 159 17.95 10.10 14.17
C ASN A 159 17.26 11.46 14.43
N ASN A 160 15.93 11.50 14.58
CA ASN A 160 15.14 12.71 14.84
C ASN A 160 14.32 12.59 16.14
N PRO A 161 14.96 12.52 17.31
CA PRO A 161 14.28 12.17 18.57
C PRO A 161 13.21 13.19 19.01
N ILE A 162 13.35 14.47 18.63
CA ILE A 162 12.47 15.58 19.04
C ILE A 162 11.03 15.42 18.54
N ASP A 163 10.86 14.95 17.29
CA ASP A 163 9.55 14.69 16.69
C ASP A 163 9.16 13.21 16.77
N SER A 164 10.02 12.37 17.35
CA SER A 164 9.84 10.93 17.43
C SER A 164 8.90 10.48 18.55
N SER A 165 8.10 9.45 18.28
CA SER A 165 7.34 8.77 19.32
C SER A 165 7.99 7.40 19.60
N PRO A 166 8.51 7.16 20.82
CA PRO A 166 9.15 5.88 21.20
C PRO A 166 8.23 4.68 20.97
N GLU A 167 6.92 4.89 21.15
CA GLU A 167 5.88 3.90 20.87
C GLU A 167 5.86 3.45 19.41
N CYS A 168 6.08 4.36 18.44
CA CYS A 168 6.10 3.99 17.02
C CYS A 168 7.30 3.10 16.70
N VAL A 169 8.47 3.32 17.32
CA VAL A 169 9.64 2.43 17.15
C VAL A 169 9.31 1.02 17.61
N LYS A 170 8.61 0.87 18.75
CA LYS A 170 8.13 -0.43 19.23
C LYS A 170 7.18 -1.08 18.23
N HIS A 171 6.22 -0.33 17.69
CA HIS A 171 5.26 -0.86 16.72
C HIS A 171 5.92 -1.29 15.40
N TYR A 172 6.85 -0.50 14.84
CA TYR A 172 7.61 -0.91 13.67
C TYR A 172 8.47 -2.14 13.94
N SER A 173 9.03 -2.27 15.14
CA SER A 173 9.80 -3.46 15.54
C SER A 173 8.92 -4.71 15.61
N ILE A 174 7.69 -4.59 16.11
CA ILE A 174 6.70 -5.68 16.11
C ILE A 174 6.35 -6.05 14.67
N LEU A 175 6.05 -5.05 13.83
CA LEU A 175 5.74 -5.29 12.42
C LEU A 175 6.88 -6.01 11.70
N MET A 176 8.15 -5.62 11.90
CA MET A 176 9.30 -6.31 11.32
C MET A 176 9.36 -7.80 11.71
N LYS A 177 9.04 -8.13 12.96
CA LYS A 177 8.99 -9.52 13.43
C LYS A 177 7.84 -10.29 12.77
N ILE A 178 6.66 -9.68 12.69
CA ILE A 178 5.49 -10.27 12.00
C ILE A 178 5.83 -10.54 10.53
N GLN A 179 6.41 -9.57 9.83
CA GLN A 179 6.80 -9.74 8.42
C GLN A 179 7.85 -10.84 8.23
N PHE A 180 8.78 -10.99 9.17
CA PHE A 180 9.74 -12.09 9.13
C PHE A 180 9.09 -13.46 9.30
N ILE A 181 8.11 -13.57 10.20
CA ILE A 181 7.32 -14.80 10.37
C ILE A 181 6.56 -15.11 9.06
N PHE A 182 5.96 -14.10 8.42
CA PHE A 182 5.29 -14.29 7.13
C PHE A 182 6.24 -14.75 6.04
N ILE A 183 7.46 -14.21 5.94
CA ILE A 183 8.46 -14.69 4.97
C ILE A 183 8.75 -16.19 5.15
N ILE A 184 8.98 -16.64 6.40
CA ILE A 184 9.26 -18.05 6.69
C ILE A 184 8.05 -18.91 6.34
N LEU A 185 6.87 -18.52 6.82
CA LEU A 185 5.62 -19.24 6.60
C LEU A 185 5.34 -19.37 5.10
N PHE A 186 5.46 -18.29 4.34
CA PHE A 186 5.24 -18.29 2.90
C PHE A 186 6.25 -19.21 2.19
N SER A 187 7.54 -19.11 2.52
CA SER A 187 8.60 -19.95 1.92
C SER A 187 8.33 -21.45 2.10
N ILE A 188 7.81 -21.85 3.26
CA ILE A 188 7.44 -23.26 3.53
C ILE A 188 6.21 -23.65 2.72
N LEU A 189 5.21 -22.78 2.64
CA LEU A 189 3.94 -23.06 1.99
C LEU A 189 4.04 -23.18 0.45
N VAL A 190 5.10 -22.65 -0.17
CA VAL A 190 5.45 -22.98 -1.58
C VAL A 190 5.48 -24.47 -1.81
N VAL A 191 5.97 -25.23 -0.84
CA VAL A 191 6.21 -26.67 -0.99
C VAL A 191 4.89 -27.45 -0.94
N PHE A 192 3.89 -26.93 -0.23
CA PHE A 192 2.63 -27.64 0.03
C PHE A 192 1.49 -27.27 -0.94
N MET A 193 1.62 -26.18 -1.72
CA MET A 193 0.75 -25.83 -2.88
C MET A 193 -0.76 -26.01 -2.68
N GLU A 194 -1.33 -25.65 -1.54
CA GLU A 194 -2.80 -25.66 -1.35
C GLU A 194 -3.41 -24.27 -1.51
N PHE A 195 -4.55 -24.19 -2.22
CA PHE A 195 -5.25 -22.93 -2.51
C PHE A 195 -5.79 -22.24 -1.25
N ILE A 196 -6.29 -23.02 -0.28
CA ILE A 196 -6.83 -22.56 1.01
C ILE A 196 -5.78 -21.76 1.81
N VAL A 197 -4.52 -22.18 1.69
CA VAL A 197 -3.40 -21.52 2.36
C VAL A 197 -3.17 -20.12 1.80
N LEU A 198 -3.27 -19.94 0.48
CA LEU A 198 -3.09 -18.64 -0.16
C LEU A 198 -4.15 -17.62 0.32
N GLU A 199 -5.38 -18.07 0.55
CA GLU A 199 -6.50 -17.22 0.96
C GLU A 199 -6.28 -16.59 2.34
N THR A 200 -5.94 -17.42 3.32
CA THR A 200 -5.67 -16.96 4.69
C THR A 200 -4.53 -15.95 4.75
N ILE A 201 -3.55 -16.08 3.85
CA ILE A 201 -2.36 -15.23 3.84
C ILE A 201 -2.64 -13.89 3.18
N ILE A 202 -3.46 -13.83 2.15
CA ILE A 202 -3.94 -12.56 1.58
C ILE A 202 -4.65 -11.73 2.66
N GLY A 203 -5.48 -12.37 3.49
CA GLY A 203 -6.12 -11.72 4.63
C GLY A 203 -5.12 -11.21 5.68
N LEU A 204 -4.13 -12.04 6.05
CA LEU A 204 -3.06 -11.65 6.99
C LEU A 204 -2.20 -10.50 6.45
N TYR A 205 -1.91 -10.50 5.14
CA TYR A 205 -1.22 -9.40 4.48
C TYR A 205 -2.03 -8.11 4.56
N ALA A 206 -3.33 -8.15 4.25
CA ALA A 206 -4.22 -6.98 4.34
C ALA A 206 -4.22 -6.38 5.75
N LEU A 207 -4.29 -7.23 6.80
CA LEU A 207 -4.16 -6.78 8.19
C LEU A 207 -2.82 -6.11 8.47
N SER A 208 -1.73 -6.66 7.92
CA SER A 208 -0.40 -6.09 8.10
C SER A 208 -0.23 -4.72 7.42
N LEU A 209 -0.86 -4.52 6.25
CA LEU A 209 -0.92 -3.23 5.58
C LEU A 209 -1.72 -2.20 6.38
N VAL A 210 -2.90 -2.59 6.87
CA VAL A 210 -3.73 -1.70 7.71
C VAL A 210 -2.94 -1.25 8.94
N TYR A 211 -2.24 -2.19 9.58
CA TYR A 211 -1.39 -1.88 10.73
C TYR A 211 -0.24 -0.93 10.35
N PHE A 212 0.41 -1.13 9.21
CA PHE A 212 1.47 -0.25 8.73
C PHE A 212 0.97 1.18 8.46
N ILE A 213 -0.17 1.33 7.78
CA ILE A 213 -0.82 2.62 7.52
C ILE A 213 -1.17 3.34 8.83
N TRP A 214 -1.68 2.61 9.82
CA TRP A 214 -2.01 3.16 11.12
C TRP A 214 -0.77 3.72 11.85
N ILE A 215 0.35 2.98 11.85
CA ILE A 215 1.59 3.46 12.47
C ILE A 215 2.12 4.70 11.72
N LEU A 216 2.10 4.70 10.38
CA LEU A 216 2.50 5.85 9.57
C LEU A 216 1.69 7.11 9.92
N PHE A 217 0.37 6.97 10.06
CA PHE A 217 -0.49 8.08 10.44
C PHE A 217 -0.17 8.62 11.84
N LYS A 218 0.12 7.74 12.80
CA LYS A 218 0.56 8.11 14.16
C LYS A 218 1.92 8.82 14.13
N ASN A 219 2.80 8.41 13.22
CA ASN A 219 4.17 8.90 13.08
C ASN A 219 4.34 10.05 12.07
N ARG A 220 3.24 10.69 11.65
CA ARG A 220 3.23 11.69 10.57
C ARG A 220 4.13 12.91 10.77
N LYS A 221 4.53 13.22 12.01
CA LYS A 221 5.35 14.40 12.35
C LYS A 221 6.82 14.29 11.92
N ILE A 222 7.29 13.07 11.65
CA ILE A 222 8.71 12.79 11.32
C ILE A 222 9.00 12.98 9.83
N PHE A 223 7.95 13.26 9.05
CA PHE A 223 7.98 13.42 7.59
C PHE A 223 7.72 14.85 7.15
#